data_AF-A0A354GG27-F1
#
_entry.id   AF-A0A354GG27-F1
#
_cell.length_a   1.000
_cell.length_b   1.000
_cell.length_c   1.000
_cell.angle_alpha   90.00
_cell.angle_beta   90.00
_cell.angle_gamma   90.00
#
_symmetry.space_group_name_H-M   'P 1'
#
loop_
_entity.id
_entity.type
_entity.pdbx_description
1 polymer ?
#
loop_
_entity_poly.entity_id
_entity_poly.type
_entity_poly.pdbx_seq_one_letter_code
_entity_poly.pdbx_strand_id
1 'polypeptide(L)'
;INFSIWEASTDNVYPATIGNSLELNFESNRILGAKNNPKVFKNSDLAYQNIKLNSGWNWVSFFLEDEKFTDLNNLTKDLSLSNQDRILSQKNGLEVFDSSTGVWSGSITGNGGLSSNHMYKVYLAKNNSLSAVGPKVNLNTWSFDIQKRWNWLPYIANTATSVKQALTNFHPQEGDVIKSQHHFAIYDNLSGWSGNLEFLQPGVGYMLYSSNEQKDFTYPSYIASRRARTSKISNRSYVKANKYQRYSGNMNAVVEIPKEYSVLEIVDKKGNLKR
;
A
#
# COMPACT_ATOMS: atom_id res chain seq x y z
N ILE A 1 8.92 -26.97 0.89
CA ILE A 1 7.52 -26.76 0.48
C ILE A 1 6.80 -26.02 1.57
N ASN A 2 5.97 -25.05 1.18
CA ASN A 2 5.24 -24.17 2.08
C ASN A 2 3.75 -24.28 1.76
N PHE A 3 2.92 -24.01 2.77
CA PHE A 3 1.48 -24.11 2.65
C PHE A 3 0.84 -22.76 2.94
N SER A 4 -0.31 -22.49 2.33
CA SER A 4 -1.05 -21.26 2.55
C SER A 4 -2.55 -21.52 2.54
N ILE A 5 -3.28 -20.75 3.33
CA ILE A 5 -4.73 -20.78 3.41
C ILE A 5 -5.26 -19.44 2.90
N TRP A 6 -6.15 -19.49 1.92
CA TRP A 6 -6.85 -18.32 1.41
C TRP A 6 -8.20 -18.16 2.11
N GLU A 7 -8.43 -16.97 2.67
CA GLU A 7 -9.68 -16.61 3.30
C GLU A 7 -10.54 -15.78 2.34
N ALA A 8 -11.52 -16.41 1.69
CA ALA A 8 -12.38 -15.76 0.70
C ALA A 8 -13.20 -14.58 1.26
N SER A 9 -13.52 -14.55 2.56
CA SER A 9 -14.28 -13.46 3.19
C SER A 9 -13.51 -12.14 3.27
N THR A 10 -12.18 -12.21 3.32
CA THR A 10 -11.31 -11.03 3.48
C THR A 10 -10.33 -10.87 2.32
N ASP A 11 -10.33 -11.81 1.38
CA ASP A 11 -9.41 -11.93 0.26
C ASP A 11 -7.93 -11.91 0.69
N ASN A 12 -7.65 -12.44 1.88
CA ASN A 12 -6.32 -12.52 2.45
C ASN A 12 -5.76 -13.93 2.35
N VAL A 13 -4.43 -14.02 2.30
CA VAL A 13 -3.69 -15.29 2.31
C VAL A 13 -2.85 -15.34 3.58
N TYR A 14 -2.89 -16.47 4.27
CA TYR A 14 -2.17 -16.71 5.52
C TYR A 14 -1.19 -17.88 5.32
N PRO A 15 0.06 -17.79 5.80
CA PRO A 15 0.93 -18.97 5.89
C PRO A 15 0.27 -20.02 6.79
N ALA A 16 0.32 -21.27 6.36
CA ALA A 16 -0.22 -22.40 7.10
C ALA A 16 0.91 -23.26 7.66
N THR A 17 0.76 -23.68 8.90
CA THR A 17 1.66 -24.65 9.53
C THR A 17 1.10 -26.05 9.38
N ILE A 18 1.98 -27.02 9.19
CA ILE A 18 1.66 -28.44 9.19
C ILE A 18 2.44 -29.12 10.32
N GLY A 19 1.75 -29.64 11.33
CA GLY A 19 2.41 -30.18 12.52
C GLY A 19 3.28 -29.14 13.25
N ASN A 20 2.86 -27.87 13.25
CA ASN A 20 3.54 -26.70 13.81
C ASN A 20 4.81 -26.23 13.05
N SER A 21 5.06 -26.71 11.82
CA SER A 21 6.16 -26.21 10.96
C SER A 21 5.61 -25.41 9.78
N LEU A 22 6.22 -24.25 9.48
CA LEU A 22 5.88 -23.39 8.33
C LEU A 22 6.41 -23.92 6.99
N GLU A 23 7.50 -24.68 7.06
CA GLU A 23 8.14 -25.30 5.91
C GLU A 23 8.40 -26.78 6.17
N LEU A 24 8.37 -27.58 5.11
CA LEU A 24 8.77 -28.98 5.12
C LEU A 24 9.69 -29.27 3.92
N ASN A 25 10.65 -30.15 4.11
CA ASN A 25 11.40 -30.69 2.98
C ASN A 25 10.49 -31.58 2.14
N PHE A 26 10.52 -31.37 0.82
CA PHE A 26 9.83 -32.26 -0.09
C PHE A 26 10.66 -33.53 -0.25
N GLU A 27 10.02 -34.68 -0.03
CA GLU A 27 10.60 -36.00 -0.26
C GLU A 27 9.66 -36.79 -1.15
N SER A 28 10.18 -37.30 -2.26
CA SER A 28 9.39 -38.08 -3.21
C SER A 28 8.76 -39.30 -2.52
N ASN A 29 7.49 -39.56 -2.82
CA ASN A 29 6.69 -40.67 -2.27
C ASN A 29 6.51 -40.67 -0.74
N ARG A 30 6.91 -39.63 -0.02
CA ARG A 30 6.71 -39.52 1.43
C ARG A 30 5.23 -39.29 1.76
N ILE A 31 4.69 -40.10 2.67
CA ILE A 31 3.37 -39.89 3.26
C ILE A 31 3.54 -39.09 4.57
N LEU A 32 2.82 -37.97 4.70
CA LEU A 32 2.83 -37.13 5.89
C LEU A 32 1.62 -37.45 6.79
N GLY A 33 1.89 -38.00 7.97
CA GLY A 33 0.86 -38.38 8.94
C GLY A 33 0.29 -39.78 8.72
N ALA A 34 -0.64 -40.18 9.57
CA ALA A 34 -1.34 -41.47 9.51
C ALA A 34 -2.82 -41.28 9.84
N LYS A 35 -3.68 -42.26 9.51
CA LYS A 35 -5.13 -42.18 9.78
C LYS A 35 -5.46 -41.97 11.27
N ASN A 36 -4.67 -42.57 12.17
CA ASN A 36 -4.81 -42.43 13.62
C ASN A 36 -4.03 -41.24 14.21
N ASN A 37 -3.18 -40.59 13.41
CA ASN A 37 -2.42 -39.40 13.81
C ASN A 37 -2.19 -38.48 12.60
N PRO A 38 -3.24 -37.79 12.13
CA PRO A 38 -3.14 -36.91 10.97
C PRO A 38 -2.25 -35.71 11.29
N LYS A 39 -1.57 -35.17 10.28
CA LYS A 39 -0.89 -33.88 10.42
C LYS A 39 -1.92 -32.77 10.39
N VAL A 40 -1.93 -31.95 11.45
CA VAL A 40 -2.88 -30.85 11.60
C VAL A 40 -2.36 -29.63 10.85
N PHE A 41 -3.20 -29.07 10.00
CA PHE A 41 -3.03 -27.75 9.42
C PHE A 41 -3.59 -26.68 10.37
N LYS A 42 -2.81 -25.63 10.63
CA LYS A 42 -3.27 -24.46 11.37
C LYS A 42 -2.88 -23.19 10.63
N ASN A 43 -3.75 -22.18 10.69
CA ASN A 43 -3.35 -20.82 10.34
C ASN A 43 -2.22 -20.39 11.27
N SER A 44 -1.19 -19.75 10.70
CA SER A 44 -0.27 -18.95 11.51
C SER A 44 -0.90 -17.61 11.86
N ASP A 45 -0.34 -16.92 12.85
CA ASP A 45 -0.72 -15.53 13.19
C ASP A 45 -0.14 -14.50 12.19
N LEU A 46 0.53 -14.96 11.13
CA LEU A 46 1.14 -14.15 10.09
C LEU A 46 0.17 -13.96 8.92
N ALA A 47 0.30 -12.87 8.20
CA ALA A 47 -0.40 -12.62 6.95
C ALA A 47 0.59 -12.45 5.79
N TYR A 48 0.14 -12.71 4.56
CA TYR A 48 0.82 -12.28 3.35
C TYR A 48 0.27 -10.96 2.85
N GLN A 49 1.15 -10.09 2.38
CA GLN A 49 0.82 -8.90 1.63
C GLN A 49 1.53 -8.94 0.28
N ASN A 50 0.76 -9.08 -0.80
CA ASN A 50 1.28 -9.02 -2.17
C ASN A 50 0.95 -7.64 -2.77
N ILE A 51 1.98 -6.89 -3.12
CA ILE A 51 1.87 -5.57 -3.72
C ILE A 51 2.34 -5.64 -5.16
N LYS A 52 1.43 -5.40 -6.10
CA LYS A 52 1.78 -5.24 -7.51
C LYS A 52 2.48 -3.89 -7.71
N LEU A 53 3.72 -3.92 -8.17
CA LEU A 53 4.52 -2.75 -8.48
C LEU A 53 4.63 -2.61 -9.99
N ASN A 54 4.10 -1.52 -10.54
CA ASN A 54 4.23 -1.24 -11.97
C ASN A 54 5.56 -0.53 -12.25
N SER A 55 5.98 -0.52 -13.51
CA SER A 55 7.11 0.31 -13.97
C SER A 55 6.80 1.79 -13.72
N GLY A 56 7.80 2.54 -13.25
CA GLY A 56 7.66 3.88 -12.74
C GLY A 56 7.39 3.93 -11.24
N TRP A 57 6.83 5.04 -10.78
CA TRP A 57 6.51 5.33 -9.39
C TRP A 57 5.26 4.59 -8.94
N ASN A 58 5.33 3.99 -7.75
CA ASN A 58 4.26 3.36 -7.01
C ASN A 58 4.23 3.98 -5.61
N TRP A 59 3.05 4.20 -5.04
CA TRP A 59 2.88 4.69 -3.68
C TRP A 59 2.38 3.53 -2.82
N VAL A 60 3.21 3.09 -1.87
CA VAL A 60 2.99 1.82 -1.16
C VAL A 60 2.99 2.02 0.35
N SER A 61 2.27 1.14 1.03
CA SER A 61 2.28 1.03 2.49
C SER A 61 2.02 -0.42 2.90
N PHE A 62 2.39 -0.77 4.12
CA PHE A 62 2.32 -2.14 4.62
C PHE A 62 1.32 -2.25 5.78
N PHE A 63 0.48 -3.27 5.77
CA PHE A 63 -0.45 -3.57 6.88
C PHE A 63 0.10 -4.61 7.85
N LEU A 64 1.31 -5.08 7.60
CA LEU A 64 2.05 -6.05 8.39
C LEU A 64 3.50 -5.59 8.56
N GLU A 65 4.21 -6.21 9.50
CA GLU A 65 5.63 -5.98 9.73
C GLU A 65 6.43 -7.23 9.35
N ASP A 66 7.17 -7.19 8.24
CA ASP A 66 8.02 -8.32 7.80
C ASP A 66 9.40 -8.20 8.44
N GLU A 67 9.94 -9.31 8.98
CA GLU A 67 11.27 -9.34 9.59
C GLU A 67 12.37 -8.90 8.60
N LYS A 68 12.16 -9.09 7.30
CA LYS A 68 13.07 -8.67 6.23
C LYS A 68 13.02 -7.17 5.93
N PHE A 69 12.16 -6.39 6.58
CA PHE A 69 12.14 -4.93 6.36
C PHE A 69 13.48 -4.26 6.69
N THR A 70 14.26 -4.85 7.58
CA THR A 70 15.62 -4.41 7.93
C THR A 70 16.69 -4.83 6.90
N ASP A 71 16.38 -5.79 6.01
CA ASP A 71 17.25 -6.28 4.94
C ASP A 71 16.54 -6.19 3.59
N LEU A 72 16.63 -5.00 2.99
CA LEU A 72 16.02 -4.72 1.69
C LEU A 72 16.51 -5.65 0.58
N ASN A 73 17.76 -6.13 0.63
CA ASN A 73 18.29 -7.03 -0.40
C ASN A 73 17.58 -8.38 -0.34
N ASN A 74 17.39 -8.93 0.85
CA ASN A 74 16.65 -10.18 1.03
C ASN A 74 15.15 -10.01 0.78
N LEU A 75 14.56 -8.87 1.17
CA LEU A 75 13.15 -8.55 0.90
C LEU A 75 12.85 -8.50 -0.60
N THR A 76 13.79 -7.95 -1.39
CA THR A 76 13.61 -7.69 -2.82
C THR A 76 14.34 -8.66 -3.74
N LYS A 77 14.91 -9.74 -3.21
CA LYS A 77 15.73 -10.71 -3.96
C LYS A 77 15.03 -11.32 -5.19
N ASP A 78 13.71 -11.47 -5.11
CA ASP A 78 12.88 -12.08 -6.15
C ASP A 78 12.36 -11.03 -7.17
N LEU A 79 12.71 -9.76 -6.97
CA LEU A 79 12.34 -8.67 -7.88
C LEU A 79 13.34 -8.55 -9.04
N SER A 80 12.83 -8.27 -10.22
CA SER A 80 13.61 -7.87 -11.39
C SER A 80 14.01 -6.40 -11.28
N LEU A 81 15.06 -6.12 -10.52
CA LEU A 81 15.58 -4.78 -10.27
C LEU A 81 16.49 -4.29 -11.41
N SER A 82 16.58 -2.97 -11.57
CA SER A 82 17.46 -2.29 -12.52
C SER A 82 18.24 -1.17 -11.82
N ASN A 83 19.36 -0.76 -12.41
CA ASN A 83 20.16 0.33 -11.87
C ASN A 83 19.30 1.59 -11.66
N GLN A 84 19.48 2.26 -10.51
CA GLN A 84 18.72 3.45 -10.11
C GLN A 84 17.23 3.24 -9.80
N ASP A 85 16.78 1.99 -9.65
CA ASP A 85 15.55 1.73 -8.90
C ASP A 85 15.69 2.34 -7.50
N ARG A 86 14.61 2.91 -6.97
CA ARG A 86 14.70 3.76 -5.76
C ARG A 86 13.47 3.69 -4.88
N ILE A 87 13.70 3.84 -3.58
CA ILE A 87 12.66 3.93 -2.56
C ILE A 87 12.83 5.27 -1.84
N LEU A 88 11.76 6.02 -1.73
CA LEU A 88 11.70 7.26 -0.96
C LEU A 88 10.80 7.06 0.26
N SER A 89 11.19 7.65 1.37
CA SER A 89 10.39 7.85 2.57
C SER A 89 10.37 9.34 2.92
N GLN A 90 9.25 9.85 3.41
CA GLN A 90 9.16 11.23 3.86
C GLN A 90 10.11 11.52 5.05
N LYS A 91 10.30 10.54 5.92
CA LYS A 91 11.12 10.65 7.14
C LYS A 91 12.49 10.00 7.00
N ASN A 92 12.56 8.83 6.36
CA ASN A 92 13.79 8.01 6.35
C ASN A 92 14.69 8.27 5.13
N GLY A 93 14.30 9.18 4.24
CA GLY A 93 15.11 9.63 3.10
C GLY A 93 15.03 8.74 1.87
N LEU A 94 16.17 8.47 1.23
CA LEU A 94 16.29 7.82 -0.09
C LEU A 94 17.13 6.55 -0.01
N GLU A 95 16.70 5.55 -0.75
CA GLU A 95 17.40 4.30 -1.01
C GLU A 95 17.51 4.09 -2.52
N VAL A 96 18.68 3.66 -3.01
CA VAL A 96 18.95 3.44 -4.44
C VAL A 96 19.58 2.07 -4.65
N PHE A 97 19.08 1.33 -5.63
CA PHE A 97 19.65 0.06 -6.05
C PHE A 97 20.76 0.27 -7.07
N ASP A 98 21.92 -0.33 -6.80
CA ASP A 98 23.04 -0.38 -7.73
C ASP A 98 23.14 -1.80 -8.33
N SER A 99 22.89 -1.90 -9.64
CA SER A 99 22.94 -3.20 -10.32
C SER A 99 24.35 -3.77 -10.49
N SER A 100 25.40 -2.95 -10.33
CA SER A 100 26.78 -3.41 -10.43
C SER A 100 27.22 -4.20 -9.19
N THR A 101 26.69 -3.83 -8.02
CA THR A 101 26.91 -4.51 -6.75
C THR A 101 25.77 -5.45 -6.37
N GLY A 102 24.57 -5.24 -6.95
CA GLY A 102 23.37 -5.99 -6.63
C GLY A 102 22.75 -5.61 -5.28
N VAL A 103 23.04 -4.40 -4.78
CA VAL A 103 22.73 -3.99 -3.41
C VAL A 103 21.97 -2.67 -3.37
N TRP A 104 21.01 -2.56 -2.45
CA TRP A 104 20.40 -1.29 -2.04
C TRP A 104 21.34 -0.49 -1.14
N SER A 105 21.52 0.79 -1.43
CA SER A 105 22.32 1.72 -0.62
C SER A 105 21.65 3.09 -0.44
N GLY A 106 21.66 3.59 0.80
CA GLY A 106 20.94 4.81 1.16
C GLY A 106 20.53 4.88 2.63
N SER A 107 19.75 5.92 2.94
CA SER A 107 19.41 6.29 4.31
C SER A 107 18.28 5.46 4.90
N ILE A 108 17.47 4.77 4.08
CA ILE A 108 16.37 3.94 4.60
C ILE A 108 16.96 2.74 5.35
N THR A 109 17.87 1.99 4.74
CA THR A 109 18.62 0.89 5.38
C THR A 109 19.36 1.38 6.62
N GLY A 110 20.01 2.54 6.56
CA GLY A 110 20.70 3.15 7.70
C GLY A 110 19.77 3.56 8.87
N ASN A 111 18.49 3.77 8.60
CA ASN A 111 17.47 4.16 9.59
C ASN A 111 16.54 3.00 9.98
N GLY A 112 17.04 1.76 9.92
CA GLY A 112 16.28 0.57 10.34
C GLY A 112 15.41 -0.06 9.26
N GLY A 113 15.51 0.40 8.01
CA GLY A 113 14.83 -0.19 6.86
C GLY A 113 13.39 0.27 6.64
N LEU A 114 12.56 -0.63 6.13
CA LEU A 114 11.13 -0.37 5.95
C LEU A 114 10.35 -0.55 7.26
N SER A 115 9.12 -0.05 7.30
CA SER A 115 8.20 -0.26 8.41
C SER A 115 6.77 0.03 7.97
N SER A 116 5.79 -0.62 8.59
CA SER A 116 4.36 -0.30 8.40
C SER A 116 3.99 1.13 8.80
N ASN A 117 4.82 1.81 9.60
CA ASN A 117 4.57 3.17 10.08
C ASN A 117 4.87 4.27 9.06
N HIS A 118 5.36 3.90 7.87
CA HIS A 118 5.69 4.84 6.82
C HIS A 118 5.03 4.44 5.51
N MET A 119 4.65 5.46 4.74
CA MET A 119 4.38 5.31 3.32
C MET A 119 5.69 5.48 2.55
N TYR A 120 5.84 4.72 1.47
CA TYR A 120 6.98 4.81 0.57
C TYR A 120 6.54 5.15 -0.85
N LYS A 121 7.41 5.87 -1.57
CA LYS A 121 7.32 5.98 -3.03
C LYS A 121 8.42 5.14 -3.64
N VAL A 122 8.04 4.12 -4.40
CA VAL A 122 8.95 3.16 -5.01
C VAL A 122 8.96 3.39 -6.51
N TYR A 123 10.13 3.65 -7.09
CA TYR A 123 10.32 3.71 -8.52
C TYR A 123 11.04 2.45 -8.98
N LEU A 124 10.47 1.74 -9.95
CA LEU A 124 11.09 0.58 -10.59
C LEU A 124 11.11 0.75 -12.11
N ALA A 125 12.19 0.35 -12.78
CA ALA A 125 12.23 0.33 -14.23
C ALA A 125 11.30 -0.74 -14.82
N LYS A 126 11.07 -1.84 -14.09
CA LYS A 126 10.29 -3.01 -14.55
C LYS A 126 9.11 -3.28 -13.62
N ASN A 127 8.06 -3.88 -14.18
CA ASN A 127 6.95 -4.41 -13.40
C ASN A 127 7.43 -5.53 -12.49
N ASN A 128 6.95 -5.54 -11.26
CA ASN A 128 7.36 -6.44 -10.19
C ASN A 128 6.17 -6.76 -9.28
N SER A 129 6.33 -7.77 -8.43
CA SER A 129 5.37 -8.09 -7.37
C SER A 129 6.14 -8.29 -6.08
N LEU A 130 5.98 -7.38 -5.13
CA LEU A 130 6.60 -7.49 -3.82
C LEU A 130 5.71 -8.33 -2.91
N SER A 131 6.27 -9.38 -2.33
CA SER A 131 5.60 -10.19 -1.31
C SER A 131 6.25 -9.95 0.04
N ALA A 132 5.45 -9.54 1.01
CA ALA A 132 5.85 -9.42 2.41
C ALA A 132 5.03 -10.38 3.27
N VAL A 133 5.61 -10.87 4.36
CA VAL A 133 4.97 -11.79 5.31
C VAL A 133 5.32 -11.40 6.74
N GLY A 134 4.32 -11.34 7.60
CA GLY A 134 4.54 -10.92 8.99
C GLY A 134 3.26 -10.79 9.80
N PRO A 135 3.36 -10.53 11.11
CA PRO A 135 2.21 -10.19 11.93
C PRO A 135 1.53 -8.92 11.40
N LYS A 136 0.18 -8.93 11.42
CA LYS A 136 -0.62 -7.75 11.07
C LYS A 136 -0.42 -6.64 12.10
N VAL A 137 -0.41 -5.39 11.64
CA VAL A 137 -0.39 -4.22 12.53
C VAL A 137 -1.69 -4.16 13.33
N ASN A 138 -1.57 -3.95 14.63
CA ASN A 138 -2.73 -3.76 15.51
C ASN A 138 -3.20 -2.31 15.47
N LEU A 139 -4.39 -2.09 14.88
CA LEU A 139 -4.98 -0.75 14.75
C LEU A 139 -5.27 -0.07 16.10
N ASN A 140 -5.41 -0.83 17.20
CA ASN A 140 -5.68 -0.24 18.53
C ASN A 140 -4.44 0.37 19.17
N THR A 141 -3.24 -0.04 18.75
CA THR A 141 -1.98 0.43 19.31
C THR A 141 -1.17 1.26 18.33
N TRP A 142 -1.55 1.25 17.05
CA TRP A 142 -0.91 2.06 16.03
C TRP A 142 -1.37 3.51 16.09
N SER A 143 -0.43 4.43 15.97
CA SER A 143 -0.72 5.86 15.83
C SER A 143 0.20 6.53 14.80
N PHE A 144 -0.24 7.67 14.29
CA PHE A 144 0.52 8.49 13.36
C PHE A 144 0.33 9.97 13.65
N ASP A 145 1.42 10.71 13.68
CA ASP A 145 1.39 12.16 13.86
C ASP A 145 1.18 12.86 12.52
N ILE A 146 0.01 13.48 12.34
CA ILE A 146 -0.32 14.31 11.20
C ILE A 146 0.23 15.72 11.44
N GLN A 147 1.06 16.18 10.52
CA GLN A 147 1.64 17.52 10.50
C GLN A 147 0.81 18.43 9.58
N LYS A 148 0.98 19.75 9.69
CA LYS A 148 0.44 20.68 8.70
C LYS A 148 1.02 20.40 7.32
N ARG A 149 0.21 20.63 6.29
CA ARG A 149 0.51 20.38 4.87
C ARG A 149 0.55 18.89 4.56
N TRP A 150 1.43 18.46 3.66
CA TRP A 150 1.42 17.11 3.09
C TRP A 150 2.08 16.09 4.02
N ASN A 151 1.33 15.03 4.31
CA ASN A 151 1.74 13.84 5.06
C ASN A 151 1.69 12.64 4.12
N TRP A 152 2.74 11.81 4.15
CA TRP A 152 2.74 10.51 3.47
C TRP A 152 2.13 9.50 4.44
N LEU A 153 0.82 9.35 4.36
CA LEU A 153 0.00 8.57 5.26
C LEU A 153 0.00 7.09 4.82
N PRO A 154 0.56 6.17 5.63
CA PRO A 154 0.42 4.74 5.36
C PRO A 154 -1.01 4.28 5.60
N TYR A 155 -1.46 3.29 4.83
CA TYR A 155 -2.72 2.60 5.05
C TYR A 155 -2.45 1.19 5.57
N ILE A 156 -2.63 1.02 6.88
CA ILE A 156 -2.17 -0.16 7.61
C ILE A 156 -3.26 -1.21 7.86
N ALA A 157 -4.44 -1.05 7.24
CA ALA A 157 -5.50 -2.05 7.33
C ALA A 157 -5.39 -3.05 6.17
N ASN A 158 -5.76 -4.30 6.42
CA ASN A 158 -5.72 -5.41 5.46
C ASN A 158 -7.02 -5.55 4.66
N THR A 159 -7.91 -4.57 4.69
CA THR A 159 -9.20 -4.58 3.97
C THR A 159 -9.40 -3.25 3.27
N ALA A 160 -10.11 -3.23 2.13
CA ALA A 160 -10.46 -1.96 1.49
C ALA A 160 -11.56 -1.24 2.28
N THR A 161 -11.34 0.03 2.62
CA THR A 161 -12.26 0.83 3.46
C THR A 161 -12.55 2.16 2.80
N SER A 162 -13.81 2.63 2.87
CA SER A 162 -14.15 3.95 2.30
C SER A 162 -13.36 5.07 2.99
N VAL A 163 -13.02 6.14 2.26
CA VAL A 163 -12.27 7.29 2.81
C VAL A 163 -12.93 7.84 4.08
N LYS A 164 -14.26 8.01 4.07
CA LYS A 164 -15.05 8.47 5.21
C LYS A 164 -14.88 7.59 6.46
N GLN A 165 -14.82 6.28 6.28
CA GLN A 165 -14.68 5.33 7.39
C GLN A 165 -13.23 5.24 7.88
N ALA A 166 -12.26 5.24 6.96
CA ALA A 166 -10.86 5.20 7.33
C ALA A 166 -10.44 6.46 8.10
N LEU A 167 -10.92 7.63 7.68
CA LEU A 167 -10.58 8.92 8.28
C LEU A 167 -11.57 9.37 9.35
N THR A 168 -12.36 8.46 9.96
CA THR A 168 -13.35 8.84 10.99
C THR A 168 -12.70 9.50 12.22
N ASN A 169 -11.49 9.08 12.60
CA ASN A 169 -10.77 9.64 13.74
C ASN A 169 -9.89 10.86 13.35
N PHE A 170 -9.89 11.26 12.08
CA PHE A 170 -9.20 12.48 11.64
C PHE A 170 -10.12 13.68 11.84
N HIS A 171 -9.58 14.84 12.20
CA HIS A 171 -10.33 16.09 12.36
C HIS A 171 -10.11 17.03 11.17
N PRO A 172 -10.69 16.71 9.99
CA PRO A 172 -10.47 17.49 8.78
C PRO A 172 -11.00 18.92 8.88
N GLN A 173 -10.39 19.83 8.13
CA GLN A 173 -10.87 21.18 7.87
C GLN A 173 -11.32 21.33 6.42
N GLU A 174 -12.13 22.37 6.16
CA GLU A 174 -12.54 22.75 4.82
C GLU A 174 -11.32 22.85 3.89
N GLY A 175 -11.35 22.11 2.78
CA GLY A 175 -10.28 22.08 1.79
C GLY A 175 -9.12 21.12 2.09
N ASP A 176 -9.18 20.32 3.17
CA ASP A 176 -8.22 19.23 3.38
C ASP A 176 -8.37 18.17 2.28
N VAL A 177 -7.26 17.58 1.84
CA VAL A 177 -7.23 16.69 0.66
C VAL A 177 -6.52 15.39 0.98
N ILE A 178 -7.12 14.25 0.64
CA ILE A 178 -6.42 12.97 0.56
C ILE A 178 -6.32 12.52 -0.89
N LYS A 179 -5.16 12.01 -1.29
CA LYS A 179 -4.94 11.52 -2.66
C LYS A 179 -4.08 10.28 -2.75
N SER A 180 -4.39 9.46 -3.74
CA SER A 180 -3.50 8.43 -4.30
C SER A 180 -2.73 9.02 -5.49
N GLN A 181 -2.03 8.16 -6.24
CA GLN A 181 -1.40 8.57 -7.50
C GLN A 181 -2.40 8.98 -8.59
N HIS A 182 -3.64 8.51 -8.54
CA HIS A 182 -4.60 8.67 -9.65
C HIS A 182 -5.96 9.26 -9.25
N HIS A 183 -6.27 9.27 -7.95
CA HIS A 183 -7.56 9.71 -7.43
C HIS A 183 -7.35 10.59 -6.20
N PHE A 184 -8.30 11.48 -5.92
CA PHE A 184 -8.31 12.30 -4.73
C PHE A 184 -9.72 12.47 -4.17
N ALA A 185 -9.78 12.86 -2.90
CA ALA A 185 -10.97 13.35 -2.23
C ALA A 185 -10.61 14.63 -1.48
N ILE A 186 -11.53 15.59 -1.46
CA ILE A 186 -11.45 16.84 -0.71
C ILE A 186 -12.54 16.85 0.36
N TYR A 187 -12.24 17.45 1.50
CA TYR A 187 -13.21 17.61 2.58
C TYR A 187 -13.91 18.96 2.49
N ASP A 188 -15.23 18.94 2.55
CA ASP A 188 -16.07 20.12 2.76
C ASP A 188 -16.99 19.90 3.97
N ASN A 189 -17.32 20.97 4.70
CA ASN A 189 -18.11 20.90 5.93
C ASN A 189 -19.55 20.43 5.71
N LEU A 190 -20.08 20.56 4.49
CA LEU A 190 -21.46 20.22 4.17
C LEU A 190 -21.64 18.72 3.85
N SER A 191 -20.70 18.16 3.09
CA SER A 191 -20.80 16.82 2.48
C SER A 191 -19.77 15.84 3.04
N GLY A 192 -18.75 16.34 3.73
CA GLY A 192 -17.59 15.58 4.18
C GLY A 192 -16.62 15.29 3.03
N TRP A 193 -16.03 14.10 3.03
CA TRP A 193 -15.11 13.68 1.97
C TRP A 193 -15.83 13.40 0.64
N SER A 194 -15.48 14.13 -0.41
CA SER A 194 -16.02 13.99 -1.76
C SER A 194 -14.92 13.96 -2.82
N GLY A 195 -15.09 13.19 -3.89
CA GLY A 195 -14.10 13.05 -4.97
C GLY A 195 -14.13 11.68 -5.62
N ASN A 196 -13.12 11.38 -6.44
CA ASN A 196 -13.00 10.10 -7.14
C ASN A 196 -12.14 9.07 -6.40
N LEU A 197 -11.55 9.43 -5.25
CA LEU A 197 -10.95 8.47 -4.31
C LEU A 197 -12.01 8.05 -3.29
N GLU A 198 -12.68 6.93 -3.56
CA GLU A 198 -13.75 6.45 -2.68
C GLU A 198 -13.26 5.52 -1.57
N PHE A 199 -12.20 4.73 -1.84
CA PHE A 199 -11.68 3.69 -0.94
C PHE A 199 -10.16 3.78 -0.77
N LEU A 200 -9.70 3.57 0.46
CA LEU A 200 -8.32 3.24 0.77
C LEU A 200 -8.12 1.72 0.64
N GLN A 201 -7.00 1.31 0.05
CA GLN A 201 -6.71 -0.08 -0.32
C GLN A 201 -5.43 -0.57 0.35
N PRO A 202 -5.40 -1.83 0.83
CA PRO A 202 -4.19 -2.47 1.33
C PRO A 202 -3.07 -2.42 0.29
N GLY A 203 -1.84 -2.14 0.71
CA GLY A 203 -0.69 -2.03 -0.20
C GLY A 203 -0.51 -0.66 -0.85
N VAL A 204 -1.44 0.28 -0.67
CA VAL A 204 -1.38 1.61 -1.27
C VAL A 204 -1.04 2.66 -0.20
N GLY A 205 -0.14 3.58 -0.53
CA GLY A 205 0.15 4.77 0.29
C GLY A 205 -0.63 6.00 -0.19
N TYR A 206 -0.99 6.89 0.73
CA TYR A 206 -1.78 8.09 0.43
C TYR A 206 -1.08 9.36 0.87
N MET A 207 -1.24 10.43 0.10
CA MET A 207 -0.84 11.76 0.53
C MET A 207 -2.04 12.49 1.14
N LEU A 208 -1.92 12.91 2.40
CA LEU A 208 -2.93 13.70 3.12
C LEU A 208 -2.41 15.13 3.31
N TYR A 209 -3.09 16.11 2.73
CA TYR A 209 -2.93 17.52 3.07
C TYR A 209 -3.83 17.84 4.25
N SER A 210 -3.23 18.32 5.34
CA SER A 210 -3.95 18.76 6.53
C SER A 210 -3.68 20.22 6.81
N SER A 211 -4.74 20.98 7.08
CA SER A 211 -4.66 22.38 7.47
C SER A 211 -4.17 22.55 8.92
N ASN A 212 -4.39 21.55 9.76
CA ASN A 212 -3.98 21.51 11.17
C ASN A 212 -3.10 20.31 11.48
N GLU A 213 -2.37 20.38 12.59
CA GLU A 213 -1.67 19.21 13.13
C GLU A 213 -2.66 18.37 13.93
N GLN A 214 -2.47 17.05 13.91
CA GLN A 214 -3.17 16.12 14.78
C GLN A 214 -2.18 15.07 15.28
N LYS A 215 -2.02 15.01 16.60
CA LYS A 215 -1.25 13.97 17.27
C LYS A 215 -2.06 12.69 17.40
N ASP A 216 -1.35 11.57 17.40
CA ASP A 216 -1.90 10.25 17.69
C ASP A 216 -3.13 9.87 16.84
N PHE A 217 -3.12 10.22 15.55
CA PHE A 217 -4.16 9.77 14.64
C PHE A 217 -4.14 8.24 14.55
N THR A 218 -5.32 7.63 14.63
CA THR A 218 -5.50 6.17 14.55
C THR A 218 -6.57 5.83 13.51
N TYR A 219 -6.42 4.69 12.84
CA TYR A 219 -7.53 4.14 12.06
C TYR A 219 -8.52 3.43 12.98
N PRO A 220 -9.85 3.51 12.73
CA PRO A 220 -10.81 2.82 13.57
C PRO A 220 -10.63 1.29 13.53
N SER A 221 -10.49 0.64 14.69
CA SER A 221 -10.11 -0.77 14.77
C SER A 221 -11.12 -1.73 14.12
N TYR A 222 -12.40 -1.34 14.04
CA TYR A 222 -13.45 -2.13 13.38
C TYR A 222 -13.22 -2.34 11.88
N ILE A 223 -12.34 -1.57 11.23
CA ILE A 223 -12.06 -1.75 9.80
C ILE A 223 -11.20 -2.98 9.53
N ALA A 224 -10.38 -3.42 10.49
CA ALA A 224 -9.54 -4.62 10.37
C ALA A 224 -10.34 -5.94 10.44
N SER A 225 -11.53 -5.92 11.05
CA SER A 225 -12.40 -7.10 11.19
C SER A 225 -13.51 -7.19 10.14
N ARG A 226 -13.56 -6.24 9.21
CA ARG A 226 -14.60 -6.21 8.17
C ARG A 226 -14.33 -7.20 7.06
N ARG A 227 -15.40 -7.81 6.55
CA ARG A 227 -15.35 -8.57 5.30
C ARG A 227 -14.88 -7.65 4.18
N ALA A 228 -13.98 -8.15 3.33
CA ALA A 228 -13.59 -7.45 2.14
C ALA A 228 -14.85 -7.21 1.31
N ARG A 229 -15.20 -5.94 1.07
CA ARG A 229 -16.18 -5.65 0.04
C ARG A 229 -15.45 -5.92 -1.26
N THR A 230 -15.82 -7.00 -1.95
CA THR A 230 -15.54 -7.20 -3.38
C THR A 230 -16.26 -6.08 -4.12
N SER A 231 -15.70 -4.88 -4.05
CA SER A 231 -16.02 -3.88 -5.03
C SER A 231 -15.56 -4.47 -6.34
N LYS A 232 -16.48 -4.61 -7.30
CA LYS A 232 -16.10 -4.70 -8.71
C LYS A 232 -15.48 -3.34 -9.08
N ILE A 233 -14.39 -2.94 -8.43
CA ILE A 233 -13.51 -1.92 -8.97
C ILE A 233 -12.95 -2.61 -10.20
N SER A 234 -13.53 -2.27 -11.34
CA SER A 234 -13.03 -2.73 -12.61
C SER A 234 -11.53 -2.45 -12.62
N ASN A 235 -10.73 -3.50 -12.80
CA ASN A 235 -9.31 -3.38 -13.18
C ASN A 235 -9.09 -2.40 -14.35
N ARG A 236 -10.15 -2.00 -15.07
CA ARG A 236 -10.17 -0.93 -16.07
C ARG A 236 -9.59 0.41 -15.59
N SER A 237 -9.69 0.77 -14.30
CA SER A 237 -9.13 2.04 -13.80
C SER A 237 -7.61 1.99 -13.60
N TYR A 238 -7.06 0.82 -13.27
CA TYR A 238 -5.61 0.63 -13.09
C TYR A 238 -4.87 0.36 -14.41
N VAL A 239 -5.55 -0.14 -15.45
CA VAL A 239 -4.93 -0.39 -16.77
C VAL A 239 -4.56 0.91 -17.51
N LYS A 240 -5.17 2.06 -17.17
CA LYS A 240 -4.75 3.38 -17.69
C LYS A 240 -3.63 4.06 -16.89
N ALA A 241 -3.10 3.41 -15.84
CA ALA A 241 -2.09 4.00 -14.94
C ALA A 241 -0.67 4.15 -15.55
N ASN A 242 -0.34 3.42 -16.61
CA ASN A 242 1.04 3.32 -17.11
C ASN A 242 1.66 4.64 -17.60
N LYS A 243 0.88 5.61 -18.13
CA LYS A 243 1.46 6.84 -18.70
C LYS A 243 1.93 7.84 -17.63
N TYR A 244 1.37 7.74 -16.43
CA TYR A 244 1.52 8.71 -15.34
C TYR A 244 2.51 8.28 -14.27
N GLN A 245 2.81 6.98 -14.21
CA GLN A 245 3.80 6.42 -13.28
C GLN A 245 5.21 6.99 -13.49
N ARG A 246 5.51 7.67 -14.60
CA ARG A 246 6.79 8.38 -14.76
C ARG A 246 7.01 9.53 -13.75
N TYR A 247 5.94 10.07 -13.15
CA TYR A 247 6.00 11.22 -12.25
C TYR A 247 5.84 10.79 -10.77
N SER A 248 6.71 11.31 -9.90
CA SER A 248 6.71 10.99 -8.46
C SER A 248 5.58 11.68 -7.67
N GLY A 249 4.96 12.68 -8.29
CA GLY A 249 3.88 13.51 -7.76
C GLY A 249 2.81 13.77 -8.80
N ASN A 250 1.68 14.27 -8.33
CA ASN A 250 0.53 14.69 -9.14
C ASN A 250 -0.05 16.00 -8.61
N MET A 251 -0.83 16.67 -9.46
CA MET A 251 -1.59 17.88 -9.15
C MET A 251 -3.07 17.58 -9.34
N ASN A 252 -3.91 18.10 -8.44
CA ASN A 252 -5.36 18.02 -8.54
C ASN A 252 -5.92 19.43 -8.75
N ALA A 253 -7.06 19.52 -9.42
CA ALA A 253 -7.80 20.76 -9.58
C ALA A 253 -9.28 20.49 -9.31
N VAL A 254 -9.91 21.42 -8.58
CA VAL A 254 -11.37 21.51 -8.46
C VAL A 254 -11.76 22.72 -9.27
N VAL A 255 -12.63 22.52 -10.25
CA VAL A 255 -13.06 23.58 -11.17
C VAL A 255 -14.58 23.64 -11.24
N GLU A 256 -15.10 24.86 -11.33
CA GLU A 256 -16.47 25.10 -11.74
C GLU A 256 -16.49 25.24 -13.27
N ILE A 257 -17.33 24.45 -13.94
CA ILE A 257 -17.51 24.52 -15.39
C ILE A 257 -18.84 25.25 -15.64
N PRO A 258 -18.87 26.28 -16.51
CA PRO A 258 -20.11 26.95 -16.88
C PRO A 258 -21.13 25.95 -17.45
N LYS A 259 -22.43 26.20 -17.23
CA LYS A 259 -23.50 25.24 -17.57
C LYS A 259 -23.52 24.82 -19.04
N GLU A 260 -23.00 25.65 -19.93
CA GLU A 260 -22.94 25.40 -21.37
C GLU A 260 -21.88 24.34 -21.77
N TYR A 261 -20.95 24.02 -20.86
CA TYR A 261 -19.85 23.10 -21.12
C TYR A 261 -19.93 21.86 -20.22
N SER A 262 -19.54 20.72 -20.77
CA SER A 262 -19.53 19.42 -20.05
C SER A 262 -18.16 18.75 -20.00
N VAL A 263 -17.17 19.34 -20.68
CA VAL A 263 -15.82 18.76 -20.82
C VAL A 263 -14.77 19.83 -20.53
N LEU A 264 -13.83 19.49 -19.67
CA LEU A 264 -12.59 20.24 -19.48
C LEU A 264 -11.44 19.48 -20.13
N GLU A 265 -10.74 20.12 -21.07
CA GLU A 265 -9.52 19.57 -21.67
C GLU A 265 -8.29 20.33 -21.18
N ILE A 266 -7.29 19.59 -20.71
CA ILE A 266 -6.00 20.16 -20.28
C ILE A 266 -5.01 19.99 -21.43
N VAL A 267 -4.35 21.07 -21.85
CA VAL A 267 -3.33 21.05 -22.90
C VAL A 267 -1.97 21.51 -22.34
N ASP A 268 -0.87 21.01 -22.90
CA ASP A 268 0.44 21.61 -22.60
C ASP A 268 0.69 22.91 -23.38
N LYS A 269 1.82 23.56 -23.09
CA LYS A 269 2.28 24.77 -23.79
C LYS A 269 2.40 24.62 -25.31
N LYS A 270 2.41 23.39 -25.84
CA LYS A 270 2.46 23.09 -27.27
C LYS A 270 1.07 22.71 -27.84
N GLY A 271 0.01 22.84 -27.06
CA GLY A 271 -1.37 22.51 -27.46
C GLY A 271 -1.70 21.03 -27.44
N ASN A 272 -0.83 20.16 -26.92
CA ASN A 272 -1.12 18.72 -26.88
C ASN A 272 -2.03 18.39 -25.70
N LEU A 273 -3.11 17.66 -25.96
CA LEU A 273 -3.98 17.15 -24.91
C LEU A 273 -3.21 16.30 -23.89
N LYS A 274 -3.34 16.69 -22.63
CA LYS A 274 -2.96 15.90 -21.46
C LYS A 274 -4.19 15.12 -21.01
N ARG A 275 -4.30 13.91 -21.54
CA ARG A 275 -5.18 12.84 -21.06
C ARG A 275 -4.41 11.78 -20.33
#